data_AF-G7JYA7-F1
#
_entry.id   AF-G7JYA7-F1
#
_cell.length_a   1.000
_cell.length_b   1.000
_cell.length_c   1.000
_cell.angle_alpha   90.00
_cell.angle_beta   90.00
_cell.angle_gamma   90.00
#
_symmetry.space_group_name_H-M   'P 1'
#
loop_
_entity.id
_entity.type
_entity.pdbx_description
1 polymer ?
#
loop_
_entity_poly.entity_id
_entity_poly.type
_entity_poly.pdbx_seq_one_letter_code
_entity_poly.pdbx_strand_id
1 'polypeptide(L)'
;MPKQGDLAKLMRRATAIIWDEAPLLNKYCVEALDRTLQDVMGNNEPFGGKVVIMGGDFRQVLLVIAKGNQSQMMNACIVRSNLWAITKVLHLRQNMRSMHDHEFAEFLMRIGDGNEPTKSDDMVRVPNEIGIQWEGESSKHNLTQHFVPTQEFLL
;
A
#
# COMPACT_ATOMS: atom_id res chain seq x y z
N MET A 1 -22.81 -9.22 -8.64
CA MET A 1 -22.08 -10.24 -9.42
C MET A 1 -23.01 -11.42 -9.69
N PRO A 2 -23.06 -12.00 -10.90
CA PRO A 2 -23.88 -13.19 -11.15
C PRO A 2 -23.33 -14.40 -10.38
N LYS A 3 -24.16 -15.08 -9.57
CA LYS A 3 -23.74 -16.22 -8.73
C LYS A 3 -23.15 -17.39 -9.52
N GLN A 4 -23.45 -17.50 -10.82
CA GLN A 4 -23.00 -18.61 -11.67
C GLN A 4 -21.92 -18.21 -12.68
N GLY A 5 -21.45 -16.96 -12.66
CA GLY A 5 -20.37 -16.50 -13.54
C GLY A 5 -19.03 -17.13 -13.21
N ASP A 6 -18.09 -17.10 -14.16
CA ASP A 6 -16.79 -17.75 -14.00
C ASP A 6 -15.96 -17.14 -12.85
N LEU A 7 -16.11 -15.85 -12.58
CA LEU A 7 -15.49 -15.24 -11.39
C LEU A 7 -16.06 -15.79 -10.09
N ALA A 8 -17.38 -16.03 -10.01
CA ALA A 8 -17.98 -16.63 -8.83
C ALA A 8 -17.49 -18.07 -8.61
N LYS A 9 -17.25 -18.84 -9.70
CA LYS A 9 -16.61 -20.16 -9.62
C LYS A 9 -15.17 -20.04 -9.13
N LEU A 10 -14.41 -19.07 -9.60
CA LEU A 10 -13.04 -18.81 -9.14
C LEU A 10 -13.02 -18.48 -7.64
N MET A 11 -13.88 -17.57 -7.19
CA MET A 11 -13.98 -17.19 -5.78
C MET A 11 -14.37 -18.37 -4.88
N ARG A 12 -15.25 -19.26 -5.35
CA ARG A 12 -15.58 -20.49 -4.62
C ARG A 12 -14.38 -21.41 -4.43
N ARG A 13 -13.56 -21.57 -5.48
CA ARG A 13 -12.36 -22.41 -5.49
C ARG A 13 -11.22 -21.82 -4.68
N ALA A 14 -11.09 -20.50 -4.64
CA ALA A 14 -10.04 -19.82 -3.89
C ALA A 14 -10.16 -20.14 -2.39
N THR A 15 -9.06 -20.45 -1.72
CA THR A 15 -9.02 -20.66 -0.26
C THR A 15 -8.58 -19.39 0.47
N ALA A 16 -7.68 -18.64 -0.17
CA ALA A 16 -7.15 -17.39 0.34
C ALA A 16 -7.18 -16.31 -0.75
N ILE A 17 -7.31 -15.05 -0.32
CA ILE A 17 -7.21 -13.86 -1.15
C ILE A 17 -6.11 -12.99 -0.56
N ILE A 18 -5.12 -12.62 -1.38
CA ILE A 18 -4.06 -11.70 -0.98
C ILE A 18 -4.33 -10.38 -1.66
N TRP A 19 -4.34 -9.31 -0.87
CA TRP A 19 -4.55 -7.96 -1.35
C TRP A 19 -3.35 -7.10 -0.98
N ASP A 20 -2.56 -6.70 -1.98
CA ASP A 20 -1.44 -5.79 -1.80
C ASP A 20 -1.88 -4.33 -1.85
N GLU A 21 -1.16 -3.45 -1.14
CA GLU A 21 -1.47 -2.03 -0.97
C GLU A 21 -2.91 -1.73 -0.48
N ALA A 22 -3.39 -2.57 0.44
CA ALA A 22 -4.70 -2.41 1.07
C ALA A 22 -4.92 -1.06 1.79
N PRO A 23 -3.91 -0.39 2.39
CA PRO A 23 -4.09 0.94 2.99
C PRO A 23 -4.52 2.02 1.99
N LEU A 24 -4.27 1.81 0.68
CA LEU A 24 -4.68 2.71 -0.40
C LEU A 24 -6.12 2.48 -0.86
N LEU A 25 -6.91 1.65 -0.16
CA LEU A 25 -8.30 1.38 -0.49
C LEU A 25 -9.29 2.07 0.44
N ASN A 26 -10.37 2.55 -0.17
CA ASN A 26 -11.52 2.97 0.59
C ASN A 26 -12.13 1.75 1.28
N LYS A 27 -12.44 1.86 2.58
CA LYS A 27 -13.09 0.80 3.37
C LYS A 27 -14.32 0.21 2.70
N TYR A 28 -15.08 1.01 1.94
CA TYR A 28 -16.26 0.54 1.24
C TYR A 28 -15.94 -0.53 0.18
N CYS A 29 -14.73 -0.52 -0.41
CA CYS A 29 -14.28 -1.56 -1.31
C CYS A 29 -14.11 -2.90 -0.58
N VAL A 30 -13.52 -2.87 0.61
CA VAL A 30 -13.30 -4.07 1.44
C VAL A 30 -14.63 -4.62 1.95
N GLU A 31 -15.52 -3.75 2.40
CA GLU A 31 -16.87 -4.11 2.84
C GLU A 31 -17.75 -4.63 1.69
N ALA A 32 -17.58 -4.08 0.49
CA ALA A 32 -18.25 -4.60 -0.70
C ALA A 32 -17.73 -5.98 -1.09
N LEU A 33 -16.43 -6.22 -0.96
CA LEU A 33 -15.84 -7.54 -1.18
C LEU A 33 -16.38 -8.56 -0.17
N ASP A 34 -16.42 -8.21 1.11
CA ASP A 34 -16.99 -9.04 2.18
C ASP A 34 -18.42 -9.48 1.84
N ARG A 35 -19.32 -8.53 1.58
CA ARG A 35 -20.72 -8.82 1.20
C ARG A 35 -20.81 -9.67 -0.07
N THR A 36 -19.94 -9.42 -1.04
CA THR A 36 -19.93 -10.16 -2.30
C THR A 36 -19.52 -11.62 -2.08
N LEU A 37 -18.51 -11.86 -1.24
CA LEU A 37 -18.08 -13.21 -0.91
C LEU A 37 -19.11 -13.95 -0.07
N GLN A 38 -19.76 -13.28 0.89
CA GLN A 38 -20.87 -13.87 1.64
C GLN A 38 -21.99 -14.36 0.70
N ASP A 39 -22.38 -13.53 -0.27
CA ASP A 39 -23.44 -13.86 -1.24
C ASP A 39 -23.03 -14.99 -2.22
N VAL A 40 -21.78 -14.98 -2.69
CA VAL A 40 -21.26 -15.99 -3.63
C VAL A 40 -21.07 -17.36 -2.96
N MET A 41 -20.63 -17.35 -1.70
CA MET A 41 -20.36 -18.54 -0.89
C MET A 41 -21.63 -19.08 -0.21
N GLY A 42 -22.66 -18.25 -0.02
CA GLY A 42 -23.82 -18.59 0.79
C GLY A 42 -23.47 -18.76 2.27
N ASN A 43 -22.49 -18.00 2.75
CA ASN A 43 -21.94 -18.08 4.11
C ASN A 43 -21.84 -16.67 4.69
N ASN A 44 -22.44 -16.43 5.86
CA ASN A 44 -22.46 -15.11 6.50
C ASN A 44 -21.21 -14.81 7.36
N GLU A 45 -20.29 -15.76 7.47
CA GLU A 45 -18.98 -15.48 8.07
C GLU A 45 -18.22 -14.39 7.28
N PRO A 46 -17.31 -13.64 7.93
CA PRO A 46 -16.47 -12.66 7.25
C PRO A 46 -15.82 -13.24 5.99
N PHE A 47 -15.92 -12.48 4.90
CA PHE A 47 -15.48 -12.83 3.55
C PHE A 47 -16.01 -14.18 3.05
N GLY A 48 -17.21 -14.59 3.46
CA GLY A 48 -17.79 -15.88 3.09
C GLY A 48 -17.00 -17.08 3.63
N GLY A 49 -16.23 -16.88 4.71
CA GLY A 49 -15.34 -17.88 5.30
C GLY A 49 -13.99 -18.03 4.56
N LYS A 50 -13.65 -17.11 3.66
CA LYS A 50 -12.34 -17.08 2.99
C LYS A 50 -11.30 -16.42 3.87
N VAL A 51 -10.06 -16.89 3.76
CA VAL A 51 -8.92 -16.22 4.38
C VAL A 51 -8.56 -15.01 3.51
N VAL A 52 -8.54 -13.81 4.09
CA VAL A 52 -8.09 -12.60 3.40
C VAL A 52 -6.85 -12.07 4.10
N ILE A 53 -5.80 -11.87 3.32
CA ILE A 53 -4.52 -11.34 3.76
C ILE A 53 -4.33 -9.99 3.09
N MET A 54 -4.24 -8.94 3.89
CA MET A 54 -4.06 -7.57 3.42
C MET A 54 -2.63 -7.13 3.73
N GLY A 55 -1.89 -6.79 2.69
CA GLY A 55 -0.55 -6.22 2.74
C GLY A 55 -0.56 -4.74 2.36
N GLY A 56 0.54 -4.07 2.66
CA GLY A 56 0.74 -2.65 2.37
C GLY A 56 1.41 -1.94 3.55
N ASP A 57 1.84 -0.71 3.32
CA ASP A 57 2.48 0.10 4.35
C ASP A 57 1.59 1.30 4.71
N PHE A 58 1.11 1.33 5.96
CA PHE A 58 0.26 2.41 6.47
C PHE A 58 1.00 3.74 6.65
N ARG A 59 2.33 3.74 6.50
CA ARG A 59 3.17 4.94 6.47
C ARG A 59 3.27 5.54 5.07
N GLN A 60 2.73 4.87 4.06
CA GLN A 60 2.53 5.48 2.74
C GLN A 60 1.39 6.50 2.79
N VAL A 61 1.38 7.39 1.79
CA VAL A 61 0.41 8.49 1.66
C VAL A 61 -1.03 7.94 1.76
N LEU A 62 -1.84 8.56 2.62
CA LEU A 62 -3.26 8.23 2.78
C LEU A 62 -3.99 8.33 1.42
N LEU A 63 -5.05 7.53 1.25
CA LEU A 63 -5.94 7.62 0.09
C LEU A 63 -6.26 9.06 -0.30
N VAL A 64 -5.93 9.45 -1.53
CA VAL A 64 -6.34 10.76 -2.05
C VAL A 64 -7.83 10.71 -2.39
N ILE A 65 -8.67 11.34 -1.56
CA ILE A 65 -10.07 11.60 -1.90
C ILE A 65 -10.15 12.94 -2.62
N ALA A 66 -10.57 12.92 -3.89
CA ALA A 66 -10.75 14.14 -4.67
C ALA A 66 -11.72 15.10 -3.96
N LYS A 67 -11.25 16.33 -3.66
CA LYS A 67 -12.01 17.36 -2.92
C LYS A 67 -12.42 16.94 -1.49
N GLY A 68 -11.82 15.88 -0.95
CA GLY A 68 -12.07 15.41 0.40
C GLY A 68 -11.28 16.21 1.43
N ASN A 69 -11.89 16.49 2.58
CA ASN A 69 -11.18 17.00 3.75
C ASN A 69 -10.52 15.86 4.55
N GLN A 70 -9.64 16.21 5.50
CA GLN A 70 -8.91 15.24 6.33
C GLN A 70 -9.85 14.25 7.05
N SER A 71 -11.01 14.71 7.53
CA SER A 71 -12.00 13.85 8.20
C SER A 71 -12.60 12.81 7.25
N GLN A 72 -12.94 13.20 6.02
CA GLN A 72 -13.41 12.29 4.98
C GLN A 72 -12.34 11.26 4.61
N MET A 73 -11.08 11.69 4.52
CA MET A 73 -9.93 10.83 4.25
C MET A 73 -9.76 9.77 5.35
N MET A 74 -9.76 10.19 6.61
CA MET A 74 -9.72 9.30 7.76
C MET A 74 -10.90 8.32 7.78
N ASN A 75 -12.11 8.79 7.48
CA ASN A 75 -13.31 7.97 7.48
C ASN A 75 -13.34 6.92 6.37
N ALA A 76 -12.62 7.15 5.26
CA ALA A 76 -12.46 6.18 4.18
C ALA A 76 -11.37 5.15 4.44
N CYS A 77 -10.48 5.37 5.41
CA CYS A 77 -9.39 4.44 5.70
C CYS A 77 -9.94 3.07 6.15
N ILE A 78 -9.26 2.00 5.73
CA ILE A 78 -9.63 0.63 6.06
C ILE A 78 -9.72 0.38 7.58
N VAL A 79 -8.92 1.08 8.38
CA VAL A 79 -8.96 1.02 9.86
C VAL A 79 -10.28 1.50 10.47
N ARG A 80 -11.11 2.22 9.68
CA ARG A 80 -12.47 2.65 10.05
C ARG A 80 -13.56 1.70 9.56
N SER A 81 -13.19 0.56 8.97
CA SER A 81 -14.16 -0.48 8.62
C SER A 81 -14.58 -1.27 9.85
N ASN A 82 -15.82 -1.75 9.87
CA ASN A 82 -16.28 -2.70 10.88
C ASN A 82 -15.47 -4.02 10.85
N LEU A 83 -14.93 -4.38 9.68
CA LEU A 83 -14.07 -5.56 9.50
C LEU A 83 -12.70 -5.40 10.18
N TRP A 84 -12.29 -4.17 10.50
CA TRP A 84 -11.02 -3.95 11.19
C TRP A 84 -11.02 -4.53 12.60
N ALA A 85 -12.18 -4.53 13.28
CA ALA A 85 -12.32 -5.05 14.64
C ALA A 85 -12.00 -6.55 14.76
N ILE A 86 -12.15 -7.29 13.66
CA ILE A 86 -11.85 -8.74 13.58
C ILE A 86 -10.52 -9.03 12.87
N THR A 87 -9.83 -8.00 12.37
CA THR A 87 -8.58 -8.15 11.64
C THR A 87 -7.42 -8.37 12.61
N LYS A 88 -6.63 -9.42 12.38
CA LYS A 88 -5.37 -9.62 13.08
C LYS A 88 -4.26 -8.84 12.38
N VAL A 89 -3.68 -7.87 13.08
CA VAL A 89 -2.57 -7.06 12.54
C VAL A 89 -1.23 -7.76 12.79
N LEU A 90 -0.48 -7.98 11.72
CA LEU A 90 0.88 -8.51 11.75
C LEU A 90 1.85 -7.43 11.27
N HIS A 91 2.93 -7.21 12.00
CA HIS A 91 3.93 -6.20 11.68
C HIS A 91 5.19 -6.88 11.16
N LEU A 92 5.57 -6.58 9.92
CA LEU A 92 6.88 -6.94 9.37
C LEU A 92 7.91 -5.95 9.92
N ARG A 93 8.95 -6.46 10.58
CA ARG A 93 9.96 -5.63 11.26
C ARG A 93 11.27 -5.49 10.51
N GLN A 94 11.53 -6.38 9.56
CA GLN A 94 12.79 -6.42 8.83
C GLN A 94 12.59 -5.88 7.41
N ASN A 95 13.28 -4.78 7.10
CA ASN A 95 13.35 -4.27 5.74
C ASN A 95 14.38 -5.09 4.95
N MET A 96 13.90 -5.93 4.05
CA MET A 96 14.75 -6.80 3.23
C MET A 96 15.45 -6.04 2.08
N ARG A 97 14.91 -4.89 1.64
CA ARG A 97 15.49 -4.11 0.52
C ARG A 97 16.75 -3.37 0.94
N SER A 98 16.80 -2.92 2.18
CA SER A 98 17.93 -2.18 2.76
C SER A 98 18.64 -3.01 3.83
N MET A 99 18.60 -4.34 3.72
CA MET A 99 19.16 -5.24 4.74
C MET A 99 20.67 -5.06 4.98
N HIS A 100 21.39 -4.55 3.98
CA HIS A 100 22.83 -4.29 4.03
C HIS A 100 23.16 -2.81 4.22
N ASP A 101 22.15 -1.94 4.30
CA ASP A 101 22.28 -0.49 4.45
C ASP A 101 21.39 -0.03 5.60
N HIS A 102 21.89 -0.24 6.82
CA HIS A 102 21.14 0.03 8.04
C HIS A 102 20.83 1.52 8.21
N GLU A 103 21.78 2.40 7.87
CA GLU A 103 21.61 3.85 7.99
C GLU A 103 20.49 4.34 7.07
N PHE A 104 20.47 3.88 5.81
CA PHE A 104 19.39 4.20 4.88
C PHE A 104 18.06 3.58 5.32
N ALA A 105 18.05 2.35 5.83
CA ALA A 105 16.85 1.72 6.36
C ALA A 105 16.25 2.54 7.51
N GLU A 106 17.06 2.96 8.48
CA GLU A 106 16.62 3.79 9.60
C GLU A 106 16.13 5.17 9.15
N PHE A 107 16.80 5.78 8.17
CA PHE A 107 16.35 7.03 7.56
C PHE A 107 14.96 6.90 6.94
N LEU A 108 14.71 5.84 6.15
CA LEU A 108 13.37 5.57 5.58
C LEU A 108 12.31 5.35 6.66
N MET A 109 12.65 4.67 7.76
CA MET A 109 11.74 4.47 8.89
C MET A 109 11.39 5.81 9.56
N ARG A 110 12.37 6.68 9.81
CA ARG A 110 12.12 8.01 10.40
C ARG A 110 11.25 8.89 9.52
N ILE A 111 11.42 8.84 8.20
CA ILE A 111 10.53 9.52 7.24
C ILE A 111 9.11 8.98 7.36
N GLY A 112 8.94 7.65 7.27
CA GLY A 112 7.61 7.03 7.30
C GLY A 112 6.85 7.27 8.60
N ASP A 113 7.57 7.38 9.72
CA ASP A 113 6.98 7.65 11.03
C ASP A 113 6.78 9.15 11.30
N GLY A 114 7.21 10.04 10.39
CA GLY A 114 7.12 11.49 10.55
C GLY A 114 8.08 12.07 11.61
N ASN A 115 9.14 11.34 11.94
CA ASN A 115 10.14 11.72 12.95
C ASN A 115 11.40 12.38 12.35
N GLU A 116 11.53 12.38 11.02
CA GLU A 116 12.66 13.01 10.34
C GLU A 116 12.52 14.54 10.36
N PRO A 117 13.56 15.31 10.73
CA PRO A 117 13.50 16.76 10.77
C PRO A 117 13.12 17.38 9.41
N THR A 118 12.11 18.23 9.41
CA THR A 118 11.67 18.97 8.22
C THR A 118 12.26 20.38 8.18
N LYS A 119 12.41 20.90 6.96
CA LYS A 119 12.65 22.32 6.68
C LYS A 119 11.32 23.04 6.41
N SER A 120 11.38 24.27 5.92
CA SER A 120 10.20 25.00 5.43
C SER A 120 9.37 24.15 4.47
N ASP A 121 8.05 24.28 4.54
CA ASP A 121 7.06 23.56 3.73
C ASP A 121 7.10 22.02 3.88
N ASP A 122 7.39 21.52 5.09
CA ASP A 122 7.42 20.08 5.42
C ASP A 122 8.44 19.26 4.58
N MET A 123 9.44 19.94 4.02
CA MET A 123 10.44 19.32 3.16
C MET A 123 11.52 18.61 3.97
N VAL A 124 11.74 17.32 3.69
CA VAL A 124 12.84 16.53 4.30
C VAL A 124 14.13 16.70 3.49
N ARG A 125 15.27 16.81 4.18
CA ARG A 125 16.59 16.81 3.52
C ARG A 125 16.97 15.37 3.15
N VAL A 126 17.12 15.14 1.85
CA VAL A 126 17.65 13.89 1.29
C VAL A 126 19.17 13.79 1.61
N PRO A 127 19.67 12.67 2.17
CA PRO A 127 21.09 12.40 2.35
C PRO A 127 21.87 12.57 1.05
N ASN A 128 23.11 13.07 1.13
CA ASN A 128 23.90 13.36 -0.06
C ASN A 128 24.27 12.07 -0.82
N GLU A 129 24.29 10.94 -0.13
CA GLU A 129 24.66 9.61 -0.62
C GLU A 129 23.59 9.04 -1.57
N ILE A 130 22.35 9.49 -1.46
CA ILE A 130 21.22 9.09 -2.32
C ILE A 130 20.80 10.18 -3.31
N GLY A 131 21.45 11.35 -3.24
CA GLY A 131 21.21 12.48 -4.13
C GLY A 131 22.22 12.52 -5.28
N ILE A 132 21.78 12.92 -6.47
CA ILE A 132 22.68 13.28 -7.56
C ILE A 132 22.90 14.79 -7.50
N GLN A 133 24.17 15.21 -7.50
CA GLN A 133 24.50 16.64 -7.55
C GLN A 133 23.95 17.26 -8.84
N TRP A 134 23.27 18.39 -8.69
CA TRP A 134 22.78 19.17 -9.83
C TRP A 134 23.93 19.93 -10.47
N GLU A 135 24.26 19.55 -11.70
CA GLU A 135 25.30 20.15 -12.55
C GLU A 135 24.71 20.77 -13.83
N GLY A 136 23.38 20.71 -14.00
CA GLY A 136 22.64 21.22 -15.16
C GLY A 136 21.65 20.20 -15.71
N GLU A 137 21.07 20.49 -16.88
CA GLU A 137 20.10 19.61 -17.55
C GLU A 137 20.63 18.18 -17.78
N SER A 138 21.96 18.03 -17.95
CA SER A 138 22.64 16.73 -18.06
C SER A 138 22.47 15.85 -16.82
N SER A 139 22.29 16.42 -15.62
CA SER A 139 22.01 15.67 -14.40
C SER A 139 20.69 14.90 -14.45
N LYS A 140 19.70 15.35 -15.25
CA LYS A 140 18.45 14.59 -15.46
C LYS A 140 18.72 13.29 -16.21
N HIS A 141 19.63 13.32 -17.18
CA HIS A 141 20.00 12.12 -17.94
C HIS A 141 20.76 11.13 -17.05
N ASN A 142 21.67 11.63 -16.21
CA ASN A 142 22.40 10.81 -15.23
C ASN A 142 21.46 10.15 -14.21
N LEU A 143 20.42 10.87 -13.76
CA LEU A 143 19.37 10.32 -12.91
C LEU A 143 18.64 9.15 -13.59
N THR A 144 18.16 9.36 -14.83
CA THR A 144 17.45 8.32 -15.57
C THR A 144 18.32 7.08 -15.80
N GLN A 145 19.60 7.24 -16.14
CA GLN A 145 20.53 6.12 -16.35
C GLN A 145 20.85 5.35 -15.05
N HIS A 146 20.92 6.04 -13.91
CA HIS A 146 21.17 5.39 -12.62
C HIS A 146 19.97 4.56 -12.12
N PHE A 147 18.73 5.01 -12.36
CA PHE A 147 17.52 4.33 -11.89
C PHE A 147 16.91 3.34 -12.89
N VAL A 148 17.20 3.50 -14.19
CA VAL A 148 16.75 2.60 -15.26
C VAL A 148 18.00 2.14 -16.03
N PRO A 149 18.75 1.14 -15.53
CA PRO A 149 20.04 0.79 -16.10
C PRO A 149 19.97 0.19 -17.51
N THR A 150 18.78 -0.22 -17.96
CA THR A 150 18.62 -0.91 -19.25
C THR A 150 17.23 -0.66 -19.83
N GLN A 151 17.18 -0.12 -21.04
CA GLN A 151 16.08 -0.37 -21.98
C GLN A 151 16.05 -1.87 -22.32
N GLU A 152 15.50 -2.68 -21.43
CA GLU A 152 14.99 -4.02 -21.74
C GLU A 152 13.55 -4.12 -21.24
N PHE A 153 12.69 -3.26 -21.77
CA PHE A 153 11.28 -3.59 -21.91
C PHE A 153 11.05 -3.90 -23.39
N LEU A 154 11.47 -5.08 -23.81
CA LEU A 154 10.80 -5.79 -24.91
C LEU A 154 9.66 -6.58 -24.28
N LEU A 155 8.46 -6.00 -24.30
CA LEU A 155 7.18 -6.68 -24.53
C LEU A 155 6.27 -5.72 -25.30
#